data_AF-A0A9X2EHW4-F1
#
_entry.id   AF-A0A9X2EHW4-F1
#
_cell.length_a   1.000
_cell.length_b   1.000
_cell.length_c   1.000
_cell.angle_alpha   90.00
_cell.angle_beta   90.00
_cell.angle_gamma   90.00
#
_symmetry.space_group_name_H-M   'P 1'
#
loop_
_entity.id
_entity.type
_entity.pdbx_description
1 polymer ?
#
loop_
_entity_poly.entity_id
_entity_poly.type
_entity_poly.pdbx_seq_one_letter_code
_entity_poly.pdbx_strand_id
1 'polypeptide(L)' 'MPLDRHIQFAQLWLEQVRDRLASAAATSDPLNPEQLNILSGKVAEGLRIFTELTEHRNSEVA' A
#
# COMPACT_ATOMS: atom_id res chain seq x y z
N MET A 1 -4.12 13.54 -11.03
CA MET A 1 -2.72 13.77 -10.58
C MET A 1 -1.78 12.99 -11.49
N PRO A 2 -0.51 13.38 -11.65
CA PRO A 2 0.46 12.63 -12.48
C PRO A 2 0.75 11.24 -11.91
N LEU A 3 0.95 10.24 -12.79
CA LEU A 3 1.14 8.82 -12.44
C LEU A 3 2.25 8.58 -11.41
N ASP A 4 3.38 9.27 -11.55
CA ASP A 4 4.53 9.16 -10.64
C ASP A 4 4.14 9.46 -9.18
N ARG A 5 3.18 10.36 -9.00
CA ARG A 5 2.70 10.72 -7.66
C ARG A 5 1.84 9.62 -7.06
N HIS A 6 1.05 8.90 -7.85
CA HIS A 6 0.28 7.75 -7.36
C HIS A 6 1.20 6.62 -6.89
N ILE A 7 2.30 6.38 -7.61
CA ILE A 7 3.30 5.36 -7.25
C ILE A 7 3.95 5.71 -5.90
N GLN A 8 4.37 6.96 -5.73
CA GLN A 8 4.96 7.42 -4.47
C GLN A 8 3.99 7.25 -3.29
N PHE A 9 2.70 7.55 -3.49
CA PHE A 9 1.69 7.31 -2.45
C PHE A 9 1.51 5.82 -2.14
N ALA A 10 1.47 4.97 -3.17
CA ALA A 10 1.37 3.52 -2.98
C ALA A 10 2.57 2.98 -2.18
N GLN A 11 3.79 3.43 -2.48
CA GLN A 11 4.99 3.06 -1.73
C GLN A 11 4.91 3.49 -0.27
N LEU A 12 4.61 4.76 -0.01
CA LEU A 12 4.49 5.31 1.35
C LEU A 12 3.43 4.57 2.17
N TRP A 13 2.30 4.21 1.56
CA TRP A 13 1.25 3.46 2.24
C TRP A 13 1.69 2.04 2.61
N LEU A 14 2.37 1.33 1.71
CA LEU A 14 2.88 0.00 2.00
C LEU A 14 3.99 0.03 3.06
N GLU A 15 4.88 1.02 3.03
CA GLU A 15 5.89 1.23 4.07
C GLU A 15 5.24 1.50 5.42
N GLN A 16 4.24 2.37 5.47
CA GLN A 16 3.53 2.66 6.71
C GLN A 16 2.80 1.43 7.26
N VAL A 17 2.19 0.61 6.40
CA VAL A 17 1.55 -0.64 6.83
C VAL A 17 2.58 -1.60 7.41
N ARG A 18 3.71 -1.80 6.70
CA ARG A 18 4.81 -2.65 7.16
C ARG A 18 5.31 -2.21 8.54
N ASP A 19 5.60 -0.93 8.70
CA ASP A 19 6.18 -0.40 9.93
C ASP A 19 5.19 -0.49 11.11
N ARG A 20 3.90 -0.25 10.85
CA ARG A 20 2.84 -0.38 11.86
C ARG A 20 2.68 -1.82 12.33
N LEU A 21 2.69 -2.79 11.40
CA LEU A 21 2.60 -4.22 11.73
C LEU A 21 3.85 -4.70 12.47
N ALA A 22 5.05 -4.29 12.02
CA ALA A 22 6.30 -4.64 12.68
C ALA A 22 6.37 -4.06 14.10
N SER A 23 5.95 -2.81 14.28
CA SER A 23 5.88 -2.18 15.60
C SER A 23 4.92 -2.92 16.53
N ALA A 24 3.70 -3.22 16.09
CA ALA A 24 2.70 -3.93 16.89
C ALA A 24 3.21 -5.32 17.32
N ALA A 25 3.87 -6.04 16.40
CA ALA A 25 4.47 -7.33 16.69
C ALA A 25 5.64 -7.22 17.70
N ALA A 26 6.46 -6.18 17.59
CA ALA A 26 7.59 -5.95 18.50
C ALA A 26 7.18 -5.52 19.91
N THR A 27 6.09 -4.75 20.04
CA THR A 27 5.62 -4.22 21.33
C THR A 27 4.61 -5.12 22.04
N SER A 28 4.19 -6.24 21.44
CA SER A 28 3.07 -7.06 21.93
C SER A 28 1.78 -6.24 22.14
N ASP A 29 1.61 -5.16 21.37
CA ASP A 29 0.43 -4.28 21.39
C ASP A 29 -0.41 -4.58 20.14
N PRO A 30 -1.43 -5.44 20.25
CA PRO A 30 -2.18 -5.89 19.08
C PRO A 30 -2.99 -4.73 18.49
N LEU A 31 -2.94 -4.62 17.16
CA LEU A 31 -3.79 -3.67 16.43
C LEU A 31 -5.26 -4.04 16.59
N ASN A 32 -6.09 -3.05 16.88
CA ASN A 32 -7.53 -3.25 16.97
C ASN A 32 -8.16 -3.46 15.57
N PRO A 33 -9.40 -3.97 15.49
CA PRO A 33 -10.04 -4.26 14.21
C PRO A 33 -10.16 -3.05 13.27
N GLU A 34 -10.40 -1.84 13.81
CA GLU A 34 -10.49 -0.61 13.03
C GLU A 34 -9.14 -0.25 12.40
N GLN A 35 -8.05 -0.36 13.18
CA GLN A 35 -6.69 -0.14 12.69
C GLN A 35 -6.34 -1.14 11.59
N LEU A 36 -6.67 -2.42 11.77
CA LEU A 36 -6.46 -3.45 10.74
C LEU A 36 -7.24 -3.15 9.46
N ASN A 37 -8.48 -2.68 9.56
CA ASN A 37 -9.29 -2.28 8.41
C ASN A 37 -8.69 -1.07 7.66
N ILE A 38 -8.12 -0.10 8.39
CA ILE A 38 -7.43 1.03 7.77
C ILE A 38 -6.16 0.56 7.04
N LEU A 39 -5.39 -0.35 7.64
CA LEU A 39 -4.18 -0.89 7.01
C LEU A 39 -4.53 -1.75 5.78
N SER A 40 -5.60 -2.56 5.83
CA SER A 40 -6.02 -3.37 4.68
C SER A 40 -6.45 -2.50 3.50
N GLY A 41 -7.15 -1.39 3.74
CA GLY A 41 -7.50 -0.42 2.70
C GLY A 41 -6.27 0.19 2.01
N LYS A 42 -5.23 0.52 2.78
CA LYS A 42 -3.95 1.01 2.23
C LYS A 42 -3.24 -0.02 1.36
N VAL A 43 -3.24 -1.29 1.78
CA VAL A 43 -2.66 -2.39 0.99
C VAL A 43 -3.45 -2.58 -0.31
N ALA A 44 -4.78 -2.66 -0.23
CA ALA A 44 -5.63 -2.88 -1.39
C ALA A 44 -5.43 -1.78 -2.45
N GLU A 45 -5.42 -0.53 -2.01
CA GLU A 45 -5.25 0.60 -2.92
C GLU A 45 -3.82 0.72 -3.46
N GLY A 46 -2.79 0.46 -2.63
CA GLY A 46 -1.41 0.41 -3.10
C GLY A 46 -1.20 -0.67 -4.18
N LEU A 47 -1.77 -1.86 -3.96
CA LEU A 47 -1.73 -2.94 -4.95
C LEU A 47 -2.48 -2.59 -6.23
N ARG A 48 -3.66 -1.96 -6.14
CA ARG A 48 -4.43 -1.50 -7.31
C ARG A 48 -3.57 -0.58 -8.19
N ILE A 49 -2.90 0.41 -7.59
CA ILE A 49 -2.04 1.35 -8.33
C ILE A 49 -0.89 0.63 -9.04
N PHE A 50 -0.22 -0.32 -8.38
CA PHE A 50 0.87 -1.08 -9.00
C PHE A 50 0.40 -2.00 -10.13
N THR A 51 -0.78 -2.61 -9.99
CA THR A 51 -1.39 -3.43 -11.05
C THR A 51 -1.70 -2.55 -12.26
N GLU A 52 -2.38 -1.41 -12.06
CA GLU A 52 -2.69 -0.47 -13.14
C GLU A 52 -1.43 0.02 -13.84
N LEU A 53 -0.36 0.33 -13.10
CA LEU A 53 0.92 0.70 -13.69
C LEU A 53 1.51 -0.42 -14.56
N THR A 54 1.42 -1.66 -14.09
CA THR A 54 1.92 -2.84 -14.82
C THR A 54 1.12 -3.05 -16.12
N GLU A 55 -0.20 -2.88 -16.07
CA GLU A 55 -1.09 -2.98 -17.22
C GLU A 55 -0.88 -1.85 -18.24
N HIS A 56 -0.72 -0.61 -17.76
CA HIS A 56 -0.38 0.53 -18.61
C HIS A 56 0.96 0.32 -19.33
N ARG A 57 1.98 -0.09 -18.59
CA ARG A 57 3.31 -0.38 -19.17
C ARG A 57 3.25 -1.50 -20.20
N ASN A 58 2.48 -2.56 -19.96
CA ASN A 58 2.34 -3.65 -20.94
C ASN A 58 1.59 -3.21 -22.20
N SER A 59 0.66 -2.27 -22.08
CA SER A 59 -0.10 -1.72 -23.21
C SER A 59 0.74 -0.76 -24.07
N GLU A 60 1.77 -0.12 -23.52
CA GLU A 60 2.71 0.74 -24.26
C GLU A 60 3.78 -0.04 -25.04
N VAL A 61 4.01 -1.30 -24.68
CA VAL A 61 5.05 -2.17 -25.28
C VAL A 61 4.48 -3.13 -26.34
N ALA A 62 3.15 -3.23 -26.44
CA ALA A 62 2.43 -4.06 -27.41
C ALA A 62 2.13 -3.29 -28.71
#